data_AF-A0A2V9QSQ5-F1
#
_entry.id   AF-A0A2V9QSQ5-F1
#
_cell.length_a   1.000
_cell.length_b   1.000
_cell.length_c   1.000
_cell.angle_alpha   90.00
_cell.angle_beta   90.00
_cell.angle_gamma   90.00
#
_symmetry.space_group_name_H-M   'P 1'
#
loop_
_entity.id
_entity.type
_entity.pdbx_description
1 polymer ?
#
loop_
_entity_poly.entity_id
_entity_poly.type
_entity_poly.pdbx_seq_one_letter_code
_entity_poly.pdbx_strand_id
1 'polypeptide(L)'
;MSTDRVITRREFVKRFRAAAIATGLVSSSGDAGSYARIPDANERVTLGLIGCGGRGQDVMRHFIQQGAVVGAVCDPDESRMHQAKKEAGDHAELVKDFRRLLERQDIDAVIVATPDQWHALPTILACQAGKDVYVEKPLAYTVSEGRAMVEAARRTGRIVQIGTQQRSGEHYHRAVAMIQRGDLGKISRARIWNVWNNTFGEGGGRWGAIGNPTDCDPPAGVDYDLWLGPAPKRPFNP
;
A
#
# COMPACT_ATOMS: atom_id res chain seq x y z
N MET A 1 24.89 53.09 8.35
CA MET A 1 23.97 52.39 7.42
C MET A 1 24.30 50.92 7.47
N SER A 2 23.59 50.16 8.31
CA SER A 2 23.79 48.71 8.48
C SER A 2 22.87 47.99 7.51
N THR A 3 23.43 47.24 6.56
CA THR A 3 22.67 46.37 5.66
C THR A 3 22.59 44.98 6.28
N ASP A 4 21.39 44.60 6.73
CA ASP A 4 21.11 43.22 7.14
C ASP A 4 21.27 42.27 5.94
N ARG A 5 22.25 41.37 6.03
CA ARG A 5 22.40 40.27 5.06
C ARG A 5 21.38 39.19 5.38
N VAL A 6 20.40 39.02 4.50
CA VAL A 6 19.45 37.90 4.53
C VAL A 6 20.21 36.59 4.25
N ILE A 7 20.33 35.73 5.26
CA ILE A 7 20.93 34.41 5.13
C ILE A 7 19.95 33.51 4.38
N THR A 8 20.41 32.93 3.27
CA THR A 8 19.56 32.03 2.48
C THR A 8 19.50 30.63 3.10
N ARG A 9 18.38 29.91 2.92
CA ARG A 9 18.16 28.53 3.41
C ARG A 9 19.28 27.56 3.01
N ARG A 10 19.95 27.82 1.89
CA ARG A 10 21.09 27.03 1.38
C ARG A 10 22.40 27.28 2.15
N GLU A 11 22.59 28.48 2.69
CA GLU A 11 23.74 28.82 3.54
C GLU A 11 23.57 28.30 4.96
N PHE A 12 22.34 28.25 5.48
CA PHE A 12 22.03 27.63 6.78
C PHE A 12 22.41 26.14 6.81
N VAL A 13 22.02 25.38 5.78
CA VAL A 13 22.32 23.94 5.67
C VAL A 13 23.84 23.68 5.52
N LYS A 14 24.56 24.56 4.83
CA LYS A 14 26.04 24.45 4.72
C LYS A 14 26.74 24.72 6.06
N ARG A 15 26.23 25.64 6.88
CA ARG A 15 26.81 25.96 8.20
C ARG A 15 26.55 24.85 9.24
N PHE A 16 25.46 24.10 9.12
CA PHE A 16 25.14 23.02 10.06
C PHE A 16 26.02 21.76 9.87
N ARG A 17 26.54 21.52 8.66
CA ARG A 17 27.43 20.37 8.38
C ARG A 17 28.88 20.57 8.88
N ALA A 18 29.27 21.80 9.21
CA ALA A 18 30.62 22.10 9.70
C ALA A 18 30.74 22.08 11.24
N ALA A 19 29.64 21.91 11.98
CA ALA A 19 29.62 21.96 13.44
C ALA A 19 29.49 20.59 14.14
N ALA A 20 29.42 19.48 13.40
CA ALA A 20 29.21 18.14 13.96
C ALA A 20 30.50 17.32 14.16
N ILE A 21 31.68 17.93 14.08
CA ILE A 21 32.97 17.27 14.34
C ILE A 21 33.69 18.01 15.47
N ALA A 22 33.18 17.90 16.71
CA ALA A 22 33.96 18.06 17.94
C ALA A 22 33.04 17.97 19.18
N THR A 23 32.73 16.76 19.65
CA THR A 23 32.81 16.41 21.08
C THR A 23 32.46 14.94 21.33
N GLY A 24 33.39 14.21 21.95
CA GLY A 24 33.05 13.22 22.96
C GLY A 24 33.06 11.75 22.54
N LEU A 25 34.23 11.15 22.65
CA LEU A 25 34.41 9.71 22.90
C LEU A 25 33.53 9.23 24.07
N VAL A 26 32.70 8.22 23.82
CA VAL A 26 32.43 7.14 24.79
C VAL A 26 32.45 5.82 24.02
N SER A 27 33.50 5.05 24.26
CA SER A 27 33.54 3.62 23.94
C SER A 27 32.82 2.87 25.05
N SER A 28 31.79 2.08 24.70
CA SER A 28 31.45 0.88 25.44
C SER A 28 30.99 -0.21 24.46
N SER A 29 31.85 -1.21 24.34
CA SER A 29 31.59 -2.49 23.71
C SER A 29 30.41 -3.18 24.39
N GLY A 30 29.51 -3.76 23.60
CA GLY A 30 28.44 -4.61 24.11
C GLY A 30 27.46 -5.00 23.01
N ASP A 31 27.71 -6.12 22.34
CA ASP A 31 26.66 -6.87 21.65
C ASP A 31 25.63 -7.34 22.68
N ALA A 32 24.45 -6.73 22.68
CA ALA A 32 23.28 -7.22 23.40
C ALA A 32 22.00 -6.69 22.75
N GLY A 33 21.33 -7.56 21.99
CA GLY A 33 19.90 -7.46 21.70
C GLY A 33 19.51 -6.41 20.66
N SER A 34 19.12 -6.90 19.48
CA SER A 34 18.21 -6.20 18.59
C SER A 34 16.86 -5.94 19.29
N TYR A 35 16.81 -4.96 20.17
CA TYR A 35 15.56 -4.31 20.50
C TYR A 35 15.12 -3.60 19.22
N ALA A 36 14.00 -4.04 18.65
CA ALA A 36 13.35 -3.31 17.57
C ALA A 36 13.24 -1.85 18.03
N ARG A 37 14.02 -0.97 17.39
CA ARG A 37 13.89 0.47 17.63
C ARG A 37 12.46 0.81 17.30
N ILE A 38 11.68 1.17 18.31
CA ILE A 38 10.39 1.81 18.11
C ILE A 38 10.73 3.15 17.46
N PRO A 39 10.36 3.39 16.18
CA PRO A 39 10.70 4.63 15.51
C PRO A 39 10.14 5.79 16.33
N ASP A 40 10.94 6.85 16.45
CA ASP A 40 10.51 8.09 17.08
C ASP A 40 9.25 8.61 16.35
N ALA A 41 8.42 9.43 16.99
CA ALA A 41 7.14 9.85 16.40
C ALA A 41 7.31 10.53 15.02
N ASN A 42 8.47 11.16 14.78
CA ASN A 42 8.85 11.79 13.52
C ASN A 42 9.44 10.84 12.46
N GLU A 43 9.64 9.56 12.77
CA GLU A 43 10.19 8.55 11.85
C GLU A 43 9.11 7.57 11.34
N ARG A 44 7.87 7.70 11.79
CA ARG A 44 6.79 6.80 11.39
C ARG A 44 6.15 7.22 10.08
N VAL A 45 6.01 6.25 9.17
CA VAL A 45 5.26 6.44 7.92
C VAL A 45 3.76 6.49 8.24
N THR A 46 3.10 7.58 7.83
CA THR A 46 1.65 7.72 7.91
C THR A 46 0.99 7.27 6.60
N LEU A 47 0.11 6.29 6.72
CA LEU A 47 -0.55 5.61 5.61
C LEU A 47 -2.00 6.04 5.42
N GLY A 48 -2.42 6.07 4.17
CA GLY A 48 -3.83 6.05 3.79
C GLY A 48 -4.20 4.70 3.18
N LEU A 49 -5.28 4.07 3.66
CA LEU A 49 -5.83 2.86 3.05
C LEU A 49 -6.91 3.24 2.02
N ILE A 50 -6.78 2.77 0.78
CA ILE A 50 -7.77 2.91 -0.30
C ILE A 50 -8.23 1.51 -0.70
N GLY A 51 -9.48 1.17 -0.37
CA GLY A 51 -10.04 -0.18 -0.45
C GLY A 51 -9.96 -0.90 0.90
N CYS A 52 -11.03 -0.86 1.66
CA CYS A 52 -11.15 -1.41 3.02
C CYS A 52 -11.70 -2.84 3.05
N GLY A 53 -11.65 -3.56 1.91
CA GLY A 53 -11.98 -4.98 1.87
C GLY A 53 -10.98 -5.84 2.67
N GLY A 54 -11.27 -7.13 2.82
CA GLY A 54 -10.44 -8.02 3.65
C GLY A 54 -8.95 -7.98 3.30
N ARG A 55 -8.62 -7.90 2.00
CA ARG A 55 -7.22 -7.82 1.59
C ARG A 55 -6.54 -6.50 1.98
N GLY A 56 -7.23 -5.38 1.86
CA GLY A 56 -6.73 -4.07 2.27
C GLY A 56 -6.45 -4.01 3.77
N GLN A 57 -7.36 -4.55 4.58
CA GLN A 57 -7.18 -4.66 6.03
C GLN A 57 -6.00 -5.58 6.39
N ASP A 58 -5.86 -6.74 5.73
CA ASP A 58 -4.70 -7.64 5.94
C ASP A 58 -3.36 -6.93 5.68
N VAL A 59 -3.24 -6.22 4.55
CA VAL A 59 -2.03 -5.48 4.19
C VAL A 59 -1.78 -4.35 5.18
N MET A 60 -2.82 -3.59 5.52
CA MET A 60 -2.75 -2.50 6.50
C MET A 60 -2.22 -3.00 7.85
N ARG A 61 -2.73 -4.13 8.36
CA ARG A 61 -2.25 -4.73 9.61
C ARG A 61 -0.75 -5.07 9.56
N HIS A 62 -0.26 -5.59 8.44
CA HIS A 62 1.16 -5.87 8.29
C HIS A 62 2.01 -4.59 8.35
N PHE A 63 1.57 -3.49 7.73
CA PHE A 63 2.27 -2.21 7.84
C PHE A 63 2.24 -1.64 9.27
N ILE A 64 1.10 -1.73 9.95
CA ILE A 64 0.98 -1.32 11.37
C ILE A 64 1.96 -2.12 12.25
N GLN A 65 2.09 -3.43 12.02
CA GLN A 65 3.05 -4.28 12.71
C GLN A 65 4.51 -3.89 12.48
N GLN A 66 4.82 -3.23 11.35
CA GLN A 66 6.15 -2.67 11.06
C GLN A 66 6.33 -1.24 11.60
N GLY A 67 5.34 -0.70 12.33
CA GLY A 67 5.42 0.61 12.98
C GLY A 67 4.79 1.77 12.21
N ALA A 68 4.10 1.51 11.09
CA ALA A 68 3.34 2.55 10.39
C ALA A 68 2.08 2.95 11.18
N VAL A 69 1.60 4.18 10.95
CA VAL A 69 0.34 4.71 11.50
C VAL A 69 -0.64 4.94 10.35
N VAL A 70 -1.94 4.80 10.58
CA VAL A 70 -2.96 4.98 9.53
C VAL A 70 -3.75 6.25 9.79
N GLY A 71 -3.52 7.28 8.96
CA GLY A 71 -4.19 8.58 9.11
C GLY A 71 -5.62 8.59 8.54
N ALA A 72 -5.89 7.76 7.53
CA ALA A 72 -7.18 7.68 6.87
C ALA A 72 -7.46 6.29 6.28
N VAL A 73 -8.72 5.90 6.27
CA VAL A 73 -9.24 4.72 5.56
C VAL A 73 -10.33 5.13 4.59
N CYS A 74 -10.34 4.53 3.40
CA CYS A 74 -11.18 4.95 2.30
C CYS A 74 -11.85 3.79 1.57
N ASP A 75 -13.18 3.83 1.48
CA ASP A 75 -13.99 2.87 0.73
C ASP A 75 -15.36 3.48 0.37
N PRO A 76 -15.94 3.17 -0.80
CA PRO A 76 -17.34 3.52 -1.11
C PRO A 76 -18.37 2.85 -0.18
N ASP A 77 -18.01 1.75 0.49
CA ASP A 77 -18.83 1.04 1.46
C ASP A 77 -18.51 1.50 2.90
N GLU A 78 -19.46 2.21 3.51
CA GLU A 78 -19.33 2.74 4.87
C GLU A 78 -19.05 1.64 5.92
N SER A 79 -19.64 0.45 5.76
CA SER A 79 -19.44 -0.64 6.69
C SER A 79 -17.99 -1.11 6.72
N ARG A 80 -17.32 -1.13 5.56
CA ARG A 80 -15.91 -1.51 5.42
C ARG A 80 -14.98 -0.45 5.98
N MET A 81 -15.29 0.83 5.75
CA MET A 81 -14.54 1.94 6.37
C MET A 81 -14.57 1.85 7.90
N HIS A 82 -15.75 1.61 8.48
CA HIS A 82 -15.89 1.45 9.93
C HIS A 82 -15.16 0.21 10.47
N GLN A 83 -15.14 -0.89 9.72
CA GLN A 83 -14.36 -2.09 10.09
C GLN A 83 -12.85 -1.81 10.07
N ALA A 84 -12.34 -1.24 8.98
CA ALA A 84 -10.92 -0.90 8.87
C ALA A 84 -10.47 0.09 9.94
N LYS A 85 -11.33 1.07 10.31
CA LYS A 85 -11.02 2.03 11.38
C LYS A 85 -10.77 1.38 12.74
N LYS A 86 -11.43 0.26 13.06
CA LYS A 86 -11.19 -0.45 14.33
C LYS A 86 -9.74 -0.92 14.46
N GLU A 87 -9.13 -1.31 13.33
CA GLU A 87 -7.73 -1.74 13.29
C GLU A 87 -6.76 -0.56 13.12
N ALA A 88 -7.15 0.46 12.37
CA ALA A 88 -6.36 1.68 12.16
C ALA A 88 -6.25 2.56 13.42
N GLY A 89 -7.28 2.55 14.26
CA GLY A 89 -7.42 3.38 15.47
C GLY A 89 -8.38 4.55 15.28
N ASP A 90 -8.92 5.07 16.39
CA ASP A 90 -9.99 6.09 16.38
C ASP A 90 -9.61 7.42 15.71
N HIS A 91 -8.31 7.71 15.64
CA HIS A 91 -7.74 8.87 14.97
C HIS A 91 -7.84 8.81 13.43
N ALA A 92 -8.01 7.61 12.85
CA ALA A 92 -8.12 7.46 11.41
C ALA A 92 -9.42 8.10 10.90
N GLU A 93 -9.31 8.95 9.89
CA GLU A 93 -10.44 9.56 9.21
C GLU A 93 -11.13 8.55 8.28
N LEU A 94 -12.46 8.61 8.20
CA LEU A 94 -13.25 7.85 7.24
C LEU A 94 -13.47 8.70 5.99
N VAL A 95 -13.00 8.25 4.84
CA VAL A 95 -13.04 9.03 3.61
C VAL A 95 -13.70 8.22 2.49
N LYS A 96 -14.89 8.60 2.03
CA LYS A 96 -15.59 7.83 0.98
C LYS A 96 -14.85 7.83 -0.37
N ASP A 97 -14.23 8.95 -0.72
CA ASP A 97 -13.55 9.15 -2.01
C ASP A 97 -12.05 9.35 -1.84
N PHE A 98 -11.27 8.49 -2.48
CA PHE A 98 -9.81 8.49 -2.33
C PHE A 98 -9.17 9.82 -2.76
N ARG A 99 -9.81 10.59 -3.66
CA ARG A 99 -9.29 11.89 -4.10
C ARG A 99 -9.15 12.88 -2.94
N ARG A 100 -10.07 12.83 -1.96
CA ARG A 100 -9.99 13.63 -0.73
C ARG A 100 -8.86 13.17 0.18
N LEU A 101 -8.66 11.85 0.31
CA LEU A 101 -7.53 11.28 1.06
C LEU A 101 -6.20 11.72 0.45
N LEU A 102 -6.09 11.79 -0.88
CA LEU A 102 -4.86 12.22 -1.56
C LEU A 102 -4.49 13.68 -1.32
N GLU A 103 -5.42 14.53 -0.90
CA GLU A 103 -5.15 15.95 -0.60
C GLU A 103 -4.51 16.17 0.78
N ARG A 104 -4.59 15.16 1.65
CA ARG A 104 -4.01 15.21 2.99
C ARG A 104 -2.48 15.28 2.92
N GLN A 105 -1.92 16.32 3.54
CA GLN A 105 -0.48 16.57 3.56
C GLN A 105 0.26 15.72 4.58
N ASP A 106 -0.47 15.15 5.55
CA ASP A 106 0.06 14.28 6.59
C ASP A 106 0.12 12.79 6.17
N ILE A 107 -0.35 12.43 4.97
CA ILE A 107 -0.23 11.08 4.42
C ILE A 107 1.02 10.98 3.54
N ASP A 108 1.97 10.15 3.95
CA ASP A 108 3.24 9.89 3.26
C ASP A 108 3.08 8.90 2.11
N ALA A 109 2.32 7.83 2.35
CA ALA A 109 2.12 6.75 1.39
C ALA A 109 0.70 6.17 1.45
N VAL A 110 0.28 5.49 0.39
CA VAL A 110 -1.05 4.85 0.32
C VAL A 110 -0.97 3.36 0.00
N ILE A 111 -1.90 2.61 0.57
CA ILE A 111 -2.21 1.24 0.18
C ILE A 111 -3.41 1.28 -0.76
N VAL A 112 -3.23 0.85 -2.01
CA VAL A 112 -4.28 0.69 -3.01
C VAL A 112 -4.66 -0.78 -3.08
N ALA A 113 -5.77 -1.14 -2.44
CA ALA A 113 -6.31 -2.49 -2.35
C ALA A 113 -7.78 -2.54 -2.84
N THR A 114 -8.09 -1.71 -3.83
CA THR A 114 -9.37 -1.68 -4.53
C THR A 114 -9.56 -2.91 -5.41
N PRO A 115 -10.75 -3.09 -6.03
CA PRO A 115 -10.85 -3.93 -7.23
C PRO A 115 -9.88 -3.50 -8.34
N ASP A 116 -9.60 -4.41 -9.27
CA ASP A 116 -8.59 -4.25 -10.32
C ASP A 116 -8.93 -3.17 -11.34
N GLN A 117 -10.21 -2.90 -11.60
CA GLN A 117 -10.63 -1.78 -12.45
C GLN A 117 -10.19 -0.41 -11.90
N TRP A 118 -9.90 -0.32 -10.60
CA TRP A 118 -9.53 0.92 -9.95
C TRP A 118 -8.03 1.13 -9.86
N HIS A 119 -7.21 0.08 -9.67
CA HIS A 119 -5.80 0.20 -9.26
C HIS A 119 -4.99 1.31 -9.94
N ALA A 120 -5.15 1.48 -11.25
CA ALA A 120 -4.37 2.44 -12.03
C ALA A 120 -4.63 3.90 -11.61
N LEU A 121 -5.89 4.29 -11.41
CA LEU A 121 -6.25 5.69 -11.16
C LEU A 121 -5.75 6.20 -9.80
N PRO A 122 -6.05 5.57 -8.64
CA PRO A 122 -5.51 5.97 -7.35
C PRO A 122 -3.99 5.89 -7.32
N THR A 123 -3.37 4.92 -7.98
CA THR A 123 -1.90 4.82 -8.02
C THR A 123 -1.28 6.01 -8.73
N ILE A 124 -1.76 6.35 -9.92
CA ILE A 124 -1.25 7.50 -10.70
C ILE A 124 -1.51 8.81 -9.96
N LEU A 125 -2.72 9.01 -9.45
CA LEU A 125 -3.10 10.22 -8.73
C LEU A 125 -2.32 10.36 -7.41
N ALA A 126 -2.08 9.27 -6.69
CA ALA A 126 -1.23 9.28 -5.50
C ALA A 126 0.22 9.66 -5.83
N CYS A 127 0.76 9.11 -6.91
CA CYS A 127 2.10 9.48 -7.38
C CYS A 127 2.18 10.98 -7.71
N GLN A 128 1.14 11.54 -8.35
CA GLN A 128 1.04 12.97 -8.66
C GLN A 128 0.86 13.84 -7.42
N ALA A 129 0.15 13.34 -6.40
CA ALA A 129 0.00 13.98 -5.09
C ALA A 129 1.25 13.86 -4.21
N GLY A 130 2.35 13.32 -4.72
CA GLY A 130 3.61 13.22 -4.01
C GLY A 130 3.68 12.07 -2.99
N LYS A 131 2.78 11.08 -3.09
CA LYS A 131 2.72 9.94 -2.17
C LYS A 131 3.39 8.70 -2.75
N ASP A 132 4.05 7.92 -1.89
CA ASP A 132 4.49 6.58 -2.24
C ASP A 132 3.29 5.61 -2.25
N VAL A 133 3.40 4.50 -2.97
CA VAL A 133 2.26 3.61 -3.23
C VAL A 133 2.64 2.14 -3.03
N TYR A 134 1.86 1.44 -2.21
CA TYR A 134 1.70 -0.01 -2.30
C TYR A 134 0.42 -0.31 -3.07
N VAL A 135 0.48 -1.07 -4.16
CA VAL A 135 -0.71 -1.44 -4.96
C VAL A 135 -0.86 -2.95 -5.03
N GLU A 136 -2.04 -3.46 -4.75
CA GLU A 136 -2.31 -4.90 -4.79
C GLU A 136 -2.23 -5.49 -6.20
N LYS A 137 -2.12 -6.82 -6.26
CA LYS A 137 -2.16 -7.59 -7.50
C LYS A 137 -3.61 -8.01 -7.83
N PRO A 138 -3.99 -8.14 -9.11
CA PRO A 138 -3.20 -7.83 -10.32
C PRO A 138 -2.95 -6.32 -10.48
N LEU A 139 -1.84 -5.91 -11.12
CA LEU A 139 -1.43 -4.50 -11.14
C LEU A 139 -2.50 -3.55 -11.71
N ALA A 140 -3.12 -3.95 -12.81
CA ALA A 140 -4.06 -3.15 -13.58
C ALA A 140 -4.93 -4.06 -14.46
N TYR A 141 -6.01 -3.51 -15.02
CA TYR A 141 -6.90 -4.22 -15.93
C TYR A 141 -6.28 -4.37 -17.33
N THR A 142 -5.51 -3.36 -17.77
CA THR A 142 -4.83 -3.38 -19.08
C THR A 142 -3.31 -3.16 -18.99
N VAL A 143 -2.57 -3.61 -20.01
CA VAL A 143 -1.12 -3.35 -20.12
C VAL A 143 -0.83 -1.85 -20.24
N SER A 144 -1.69 -1.10 -20.95
CA SER A 144 -1.58 0.36 -21.10
C SER A 144 -1.68 1.08 -19.77
N GLU A 145 -2.62 0.69 -18.91
CA GLU A 145 -2.73 1.23 -17.55
C GLU A 145 -1.47 0.95 -16.73
N GLY A 146 -0.98 -0.28 -16.74
CA GLY A 146 0.26 -0.63 -16.05
C GLY A 146 1.46 0.20 -16.52
N ARG A 147 1.58 0.48 -17.83
CA ARG A 147 2.62 1.37 -18.37
C ARG A 147 2.45 2.80 -17.87
N ALA A 148 1.21 3.32 -17.83
CA ALA A 148 0.92 4.66 -17.33
C ALA A 148 1.27 4.79 -15.83
N MET A 149 1.03 3.75 -15.03
CA MET A 149 1.43 3.72 -13.61
C MET A 149 2.95 3.80 -13.45
N VAL A 150 3.70 3.02 -14.24
CA VAL A 150 5.18 3.05 -14.22
C VAL A 150 5.71 4.43 -14.65
N GLU A 151 5.12 5.04 -15.67
CA GLU A 151 5.49 6.38 -16.10
C GLU A 151 5.23 7.41 -15.01
N ALA A 152 4.06 7.38 -14.37
CA ALA A 152 3.71 8.28 -13.28
C ALA A 152 4.71 8.18 -12.13
N ALA A 153 5.01 6.96 -11.66
CA ALA A 153 5.98 6.71 -10.60
C ALA A 153 7.37 7.28 -10.92
N ARG A 154 7.86 7.04 -12.15
CA ARG A 154 9.18 7.53 -12.60
C ARG A 154 9.21 9.04 -12.74
N ARG A 155 8.16 9.64 -13.30
CA ARG A 155 8.06 11.08 -13.56
C ARG A 155 7.99 11.88 -12.25
N THR A 156 7.31 11.36 -11.23
CA THR A 156 7.17 12.03 -9.94
C THR A 156 8.21 11.60 -8.92
N GLY A 157 9.07 10.62 -9.25
CA GLY A 157 10.10 10.09 -8.35
C GLY A 157 9.48 9.50 -7.09
N ARG A 158 8.39 8.75 -7.22
CA ARG A 158 7.71 8.04 -6.12
C ARG A 158 8.05 6.57 -6.12
N ILE A 159 8.05 5.98 -4.93
CA ILE A 159 8.23 4.55 -4.73
C ILE A 159 6.88 3.89 -4.96
N VAL A 160 6.82 2.95 -5.91
CA VAL A 160 5.64 2.13 -6.16
C VAL A 160 6.00 0.66 -6.06
N GLN A 161 5.35 -0.04 -5.13
CA GLN A 161 5.53 -1.47 -4.92
C GLN A 161 4.23 -2.22 -5.20
N ILE A 162 4.30 -3.22 -6.09
CA ILE A 162 3.20 -4.14 -6.31
C ILE A 162 3.14 -5.22 -5.22
N GLY A 163 1.94 -5.64 -4.84
CA GLY A 163 1.65 -6.68 -3.85
C GLY A 163 2.02 -8.11 -4.26
N THR A 164 3.09 -8.30 -5.02
CA THR A 164 3.66 -9.63 -5.32
C THR A 164 4.46 -10.16 -4.14
N GLN A 165 3.81 -10.32 -2.98
CA GLN A 165 4.46 -10.60 -1.69
C GLN A 165 5.29 -11.89 -1.67
N GLN A 166 4.91 -12.89 -2.47
CA GLN A 166 5.69 -14.11 -2.65
C GLN A 166 7.14 -13.81 -3.06
N ARG A 167 7.40 -12.73 -3.81
CA ARG A 167 8.76 -12.34 -4.21
C ARG A 167 9.66 -11.92 -3.05
N SER A 168 9.11 -11.67 -1.86
CA SER A 168 9.85 -11.31 -0.65
C SER A 168 10.06 -12.50 0.29
N GLY A 169 9.48 -13.67 -0.01
CA GLY A 169 9.62 -14.85 0.84
C GLY A 169 11.01 -15.47 0.72
N GLU A 170 11.64 -15.76 1.86
CA GLU A 170 12.99 -16.34 1.90
C GLU A 170 13.09 -17.66 1.12
N HIS A 171 12.05 -18.49 1.17
CA HIS A 171 11.99 -19.74 0.41
C HIS A 171 11.96 -19.51 -1.11
N TYR A 172 11.34 -18.43 -1.59
CA TYR A 172 11.40 -18.05 -3.00
C TYR A 172 12.80 -17.56 -3.39
N HIS A 173 13.45 -16.75 -2.55
CA HIS A 173 14.84 -16.32 -2.78
C HIS A 173 15.79 -17.53 -2.86
N ARG A 174 15.65 -18.50 -1.95
CA ARG A 174 16.43 -19.74 -1.96
C ARG A 174 16.19 -20.55 -3.25
N ALA A 175 14.93 -20.71 -3.65
CA ALA A 175 14.59 -21.41 -4.89
C ALA A 175 15.18 -20.74 -6.14
N VAL A 176 15.10 -19.41 -6.23
CA VAL A 176 15.73 -18.64 -7.33
C VAL A 176 17.24 -18.83 -7.34
N ALA A 177 17.89 -18.76 -6.18
CA ALA A 177 19.33 -18.94 -6.08
C ALA A 177 19.78 -20.35 -6.50
N MET A 178 19.03 -21.40 -6.14
CA MET A 178 19.30 -22.78 -6.59
C MET A 178 19.22 -22.91 -8.11
N ILE A 179 18.21 -22.30 -8.73
CA ILE A 179 18.06 -22.30 -10.19
C ILE A 179 19.24 -21.57 -10.86
N GLN A 180 19.61 -20.39 -10.35
CA GLN A 180 20.68 -19.56 -10.94
C GLN A 180 22.07 -20.18 -10.80
N ARG A 181 22.35 -20.92 -9.72
CA ARG A 181 23.60 -21.67 -9.55
C ARG A 181 23.71 -22.90 -10.45
N GLY A 182 22.61 -23.32 -11.06
CA GLY A 182 22.56 -24.51 -11.89
C GLY A 182 22.40 -25.82 -11.12
N ASP A 183 22.00 -25.76 -9.84
CA ASP A 183 21.87 -26.92 -8.95
C ASP A 183 20.88 -27.99 -9.50
N LEU A 184 19.95 -27.57 -10.36
CA LEU A 184 18.93 -28.43 -10.97
C LEU A 184 19.25 -28.84 -12.42
N GLY A 185 20.41 -28.44 -12.96
CA GLY A 185 20.77 -28.61 -14.36
C GLY A 185 19.88 -27.82 -15.32
N LYS A 186 19.79 -28.26 -16.59
CA LYS A 186 18.96 -27.61 -17.61
C LYS A 186 17.47 -27.90 -17.34
N ILE A 187 16.74 -26.89 -16.89
CA ILE A 187 15.29 -26.97 -16.68
C ILE A 187 14.57 -27.23 -18.01
N SER A 188 13.85 -28.34 -18.11
CA SER A 188 13.04 -28.71 -19.29
C SER A 188 11.54 -28.54 -19.08
N ARG A 189 11.07 -28.50 -17.82
CA ARG A 189 9.64 -28.39 -17.48
C ARG A 189 9.44 -27.77 -16.10
N ALA A 190 8.46 -26.88 -16.00
CA ALA A 190 7.89 -26.43 -14.75
C ALA A 190 6.40 -26.84 -14.68
N ARG A 191 5.91 -27.18 -13.49
CA ARG A 191 4.48 -27.42 -13.23
C ARG A 191 4.06 -26.58 -12.03
N ILE A 192 2.96 -25.87 -12.16
CA ILE A 192 2.43 -24.96 -11.14
C ILE A 192 0.97 -25.33 -10.93
N TRP A 193 0.57 -25.48 -9.67
CA TRP A 193 -0.82 -25.65 -9.28
C TRP A 193 -1.23 -24.47 -8.41
N ASN A 194 -2.35 -23.84 -8.74
CA ASN A 194 -3.01 -22.90 -7.87
C ASN A 194 -4.30 -23.56 -7.39
N VAL A 195 -4.26 -24.10 -6.16
CA VAL A 195 -5.42 -24.70 -5.52
C VAL A 195 -6.06 -23.61 -4.68
N TRP A 196 -7.13 -23.02 -5.18
CA TRP A 196 -7.97 -22.15 -4.37
C TRP A 196 -8.77 -23.01 -3.41
N ASN A 197 -8.63 -22.78 -2.10
CA ASN A 197 -9.52 -23.31 -1.06
C ASN A 197 -10.88 -22.60 -1.10
N ASN A 198 -11.45 -22.49 -2.30
CA ASN A 198 -12.84 -22.11 -2.42
C ASN A 198 -13.63 -23.39 -2.25
N THR A 199 -14.22 -23.57 -1.07
CA THR A 199 -15.31 -24.52 -0.85
C THR A 199 -16.52 -24.01 -1.66
N PHE A 200 -16.45 -24.19 -2.97
CA PHE A 200 -17.54 -24.02 -3.91
C PHE A 200 -18.29 -25.34 -3.96
N GLY A 201 -19.24 -25.51 -3.05
CA GLY A 201 -20.10 -26.68 -2.94
C GLY A 201 -21.23 -26.42 -1.96
N GLU A 202 -22.25 -27.29 -1.98
CA GLU A 202 -23.30 -27.35 -0.97
C GLU A 202 -22.65 -27.60 0.40
N GLY A 203 -22.39 -26.52 1.14
CA GLY A 203 -21.51 -26.54 2.32
C GLY A 203 -20.61 -25.32 2.47
N GLY A 204 -20.68 -24.37 1.53
CA GLY A 204 -20.38 -22.95 1.72
C GLY A 204 -19.12 -22.65 2.53
N GLY A 205 -17.98 -22.50 1.83
CA GLY A 205 -16.85 -21.78 2.41
C GLY A 205 -17.20 -20.33 2.75
N ARG A 206 -16.18 -19.52 3.07
CA ARG A 206 -16.32 -18.07 3.31
C ARG A 206 -17.12 -17.31 2.22
N TRP A 207 -17.22 -17.87 1.02
CA TRP A 207 -17.81 -17.27 -0.18
C TRP A 207 -19.14 -17.91 -0.63
N GLY A 208 -19.69 -18.86 0.13
CA GLY A 208 -20.92 -19.55 -0.26
C GLY A 208 -20.83 -20.39 -1.54
N ALA A 209 -21.97 -20.88 -2.01
CA ALA A 209 -22.08 -21.47 -3.34
C ALA A 209 -21.97 -20.36 -4.40
N ILE A 210 -21.35 -20.64 -5.55
CA ILE A 210 -21.42 -19.74 -6.72
C ILE A 210 -22.87 -19.79 -7.22
N GLY A 211 -23.70 -18.88 -6.73
CA GLY A 211 -25.07 -18.69 -7.19
C GLY A 211 -25.14 -17.73 -8.37
N ASN A 212 -26.36 -17.51 -8.86
CA ASN A 212 -26.69 -16.41 -9.76
C ASN A 212 -27.94 -15.70 -9.20
N PRO A 213 -27.79 -14.98 -8.07
CA PRO A 213 -28.91 -14.24 -7.50
C PRO A 213 -29.40 -13.19 -8.49
N THR A 214 -30.68 -12.83 -8.40
CA THR A 214 -31.24 -11.74 -9.22
C THR A 214 -30.59 -10.43 -8.83
N ASP A 215 -30.39 -9.55 -9.81
CA ASP A 215 -29.97 -8.19 -9.59
C ASP A 215 -30.88 -7.48 -8.58
N CYS A 216 -30.29 -6.64 -7.75
CA CYS A 216 -31.01 -5.87 -6.74
C CYS A 216 -30.38 -4.49 -6.53
N ASP A 217 -30.97 -3.69 -5.67
CA ASP A 217 -30.39 -2.41 -5.28
C ASP A 217 -29.13 -2.62 -4.42
N PRO A 218 -28.10 -1.76 -4.57
CA PRO A 218 -26.94 -1.78 -3.70
C PRO A 218 -27.33 -1.69 -2.22
N PRO A 219 -26.59 -2.33 -1.30
CA PRO A 219 -26.84 -2.21 0.13
C PRO A 219 -26.76 -0.76 0.60
N ALA A 220 -27.55 -0.42 1.62
CA ALA A 220 -27.51 0.91 2.23
C ALA A 220 -26.09 1.28 2.69
N GLY A 221 -25.65 2.50 2.38
CA GLY A 221 -24.31 3.00 2.71
C GLY A 221 -23.22 2.64 1.68
N VAL A 222 -23.55 1.88 0.63
CA VAL A 222 -22.63 1.58 -0.48
C VAL A 222 -22.85 2.55 -1.63
N ASP A 223 -21.84 3.35 -1.94
CA ASP A 223 -21.80 4.14 -3.17
C ASP A 223 -21.38 3.25 -4.36
N TYR A 224 -22.36 2.62 -4.99
CA TYR A 224 -22.10 1.63 -6.04
C TYR A 224 -21.56 2.25 -7.34
N ASP A 225 -21.97 3.48 -7.66
CA ASP A 225 -21.44 4.20 -8.82
C ASP A 225 -19.94 4.49 -8.62
N LEU A 226 -19.53 4.91 -7.41
CA LEU A 226 -18.12 5.05 -7.07
C LEU A 226 -17.40 3.70 -7.00
N TRP A 227 -18.06 2.63 -6.53
CA TRP A 227 -17.46 1.29 -6.54
C TRP A 227 -17.17 0.78 -7.97
N LEU A 228 -18.12 0.97 -8.89
CA LEU A 228 -17.96 0.63 -10.32
C LEU A 228 -16.87 1.47 -10.97
N GLY A 229 -16.92 2.78 -10.75
CA GLY A 229 -15.89 3.69 -11.24
C GLY A 229 -15.74 3.69 -12.76
N PRO A 230 -14.55 3.40 -13.29
CA PRO A 230 -14.32 3.37 -14.74
C PRO A 230 -14.89 2.13 -15.43
N ALA A 231 -15.38 1.13 -14.69
CA ALA A 231 -15.98 -0.05 -15.29
C ALA A 231 -17.31 0.26 -16.00
N PRO A 232 -17.72 -0.54 -17.00
CA PRO A 232 -19.04 -0.42 -17.59
C PRO A 232 -20.15 -0.52 -16.53
N LYS A 233 -21.17 0.34 -16.65
CA LYS A 233 -22.33 0.28 -15.76
C LYS A 233 -22.99 -1.09 -15.83
N ARG A 234 -23.26 -1.65 -14.65
CA ARG A 234 -24.00 -2.91 -14.47
C ARG A 234 -24.95 -2.77 -13.29
N PRO A 235 -26.05 -3.53 -13.26
CA PRO A 235 -26.85 -3.68 -12.05
C PRO A 235 -26.01 -4.29 -10.92
N PHE A 236 -26.35 -3.95 -9.68
CA PHE A 236 -25.72 -4.60 -8.54
C PHE A 236 -26.21 -6.05 -8.43
N ASN A 237 -25.26 -6.96 -8.21
CA ASN A 237 -25.50 -8.38 -8.02
C ASN A 237 -24.79 -8.81 -6.71
N PRO A 238 -25.53 -9.36 -5.72
CA PRO A 238 -25.04 -9.56 -4.35
C PRO A 238 -24.04 -10.71 -4.17
#